data_AF-A0A8G0LAI8-F1
#
_entry.id   AF-A0A8G0LAI8-F1
#
_cell.length_a   1.000
_cell.length_b   1.000
_cell.length_c   1.000
_cell.angle_alpha   90.00
_cell.angle_beta   90.00
_cell.angle_gamma   90.00
#
_symmetry.space_group_name_H-M   'P 1'
#
loop_
_entity.id
_entity.type
_entity.pdbx_description
1 polymer ?
#
loop_
_entity_poly.entity_id
_entity_poly.type
_entity_poly.pdbx_seq_one_letter_code
_entity_poly.pdbx_strand_id
1 'polypeptide(L)'
;MYSSPYRAMAYVSYTNRYSSICETQLTDICYRSHTTYYDRKLRQGPALVRARRPYLFKNALTGLGLFALVGGVYWYTISAVGQDDFEDVKVPDAPRQASKAK
;
A
#
# COMPACT_ATOMS: atom_id res chain seq x y z
N MET A 1 1.15 28.55 28.02
CA MET A 1 0.49 28.58 26.69
C MET A 1 1.32 27.65 25.78
N TYR A 2 0.99 26.40 25.50
CA TYR A 2 -0.23 25.59 25.60
C TYR A 2 0.15 24.21 26.17
N SER A 3 -0.46 23.84 27.30
CA SER A 3 -0.38 22.50 27.87
C SER A 3 -1.14 21.54 26.95
N SER A 4 -0.47 20.54 26.38
CA SER A 4 -1.13 19.46 25.65
C SER A 4 -0.81 18.13 26.36
N PRO A 5 -1.69 17.67 27.27
CA PRO A 5 -1.44 16.49 28.10
C PRO A 5 -1.48 15.18 27.31
N TYR A 6 -1.94 15.19 26.06
CA TYR A 6 -2.12 13.99 25.24
C TYR A 6 -0.84 13.49 24.56
N ARG A 7 0.26 14.27 24.58
CA ARG A 7 1.50 13.91 23.86
C ARG A 7 2.41 12.97 24.67
N ALA A 8 2.26 12.90 25.98
CA ALA A 8 3.07 12.04 26.86
C ALA A 8 2.51 10.61 26.98
N MET A 9 1.21 10.42 26.79
CA MET A 9 0.55 9.15 27.12
C MET A 9 0.77 8.04 26.07
N ALA A 10 1.04 8.42 24.82
CA ALA A 10 1.28 7.44 23.75
C ALA A 10 2.70 6.83 23.76
N TYR A 11 3.70 7.54 24.34
CA TYR A 11 5.07 7.03 24.41
C TYR A 11 5.31 6.14 25.63
N VAL A 12 4.61 6.42 26.74
CA VAL A 12 4.80 5.71 28.02
C VAL A 12 4.16 4.30 28.01
N SER A 13 3.24 4.03 27.08
CA SER A 13 2.58 2.71 26.99
C SER A 13 3.45 1.63 26.33
N TYR A 14 4.52 1.98 25.60
CA TYR A 14 5.35 1.01 24.87
C TYR A 14 6.62 0.56 25.63
N THR A 15 6.99 1.24 26.71
CA THR A 15 8.28 1.00 27.38
C THR A 15 8.19 0.09 28.61
N ASN A 16 6.99 -0.32 29.04
CA ASN A 16 6.79 -0.89 30.38
C ASN A 16 6.76 -2.44 30.44
N ARG A 17 7.56 -3.12 29.61
CA ARG A 17 7.77 -4.59 29.73
C ARG A 17 9.20 -5.06 29.45
N TYR A 18 10.13 -4.14 29.21
CA TYR A 18 11.50 -4.50 28.84
C TYR A 18 12.57 -3.94 29.78
N SER A 19 12.18 -3.26 30.86
CA SER A 19 13.10 -2.63 31.81
C SER A 19 13.59 -3.56 32.94
N SER A 20 13.11 -4.80 33.03
CA SER A 20 13.39 -5.68 34.19
C SER A 20 14.44 -6.78 33.96
N ILE A 21 15.08 -6.86 32.78
CA ILE A 21 15.97 -8.00 32.43
C ILE A 21 17.39 -7.57 32.07
N CYS A 22 17.72 -6.28 32.14
CA CYS A 22 19.04 -5.74 31.80
C CYS A 22 19.90 -5.39 33.04
N GLU A 23 19.73 -6.06 34.17
CA GLU A 23 20.52 -5.76 35.38
C GLU A 23 21.79 -6.62 35.52
N THR A 24 21.91 -7.80 34.90
CA THR A 24 23.09 -8.65 35.16
C THR A 24 23.45 -9.53 33.97
N GLN A 25 24.64 -9.32 33.41
CA GLN A 25 25.41 -10.28 32.58
C GLN A 25 25.05 -10.46 31.09
N LEU A 26 24.75 -9.40 30.32
CA LEU A 26 24.50 -9.59 28.88
C LEU A 26 24.72 -8.34 27.99
N THR A 27 25.82 -7.61 28.16
CA THR A 27 26.14 -6.45 27.31
C THR A 27 26.36 -6.83 25.83
N ASP A 28 26.72 -8.08 25.52
CA ASP A 28 27.00 -8.51 24.14
C ASP A 28 25.75 -8.73 23.26
N ILE A 29 24.64 -9.23 23.83
CA ILE A 29 23.42 -9.49 23.05
C ILE A 29 22.61 -8.21 22.81
N CYS A 30 22.65 -7.24 23.74
CA CYS A 30 22.04 -5.92 23.55
C CYS A 30 22.90 -4.96 22.72
N TYR A 31 24.23 -5.08 22.69
CA TYR A 31 25.07 -4.27 21.81
C TYR A 31 24.90 -4.66 20.33
N ARG A 32 24.62 -5.95 20.06
CA ARG A 32 24.40 -6.46 18.70
C ARG A 32 22.95 -6.37 18.20
N SER A 33 22.02 -5.83 18.98
CA SER A 33 20.62 -5.69 18.56
C SER A 33 20.31 -4.39 17.80
N HIS A 34 21.31 -3.52 17.57
CA HIS A 34 21.11 -2.19 16.97
C HIS A 34 21.95 -1.91 15.71
N THR A 35 22.69 -2.88 15.19
CA THR A 35 23.52 -2.69 13.98
C THR A 35 22.74 -2.89 12.68
N THR A 36 21.55 -3.49 12.75
CA THR A 36 20.69 -3.74 11.60
C THR A 36 19.48 -2.79 11.60
N TYR A 37 19.06 -2.38 10.41
CA TYR A 37 17.90 -1.52 10.16
C TYR A 37 16.56 -2.12 10.61
N TYR A 38 16.54 -3.41 10.92
CA TYR A 38 15.38 -4.17 11.35
C TYR A 38 15.58 -4.70 12.76
N ASP A 39 14.50 -4.70 13.54
CA ASP A 39 14.45 -5.36 14.85
C ASP A 39 14.52 -6.89 14.70
N ARG A 40 14.80 -7.62 15.78
CA ARG A 40 14.84 -9.10 15.83
C ARG A 40 13.53 -9.75 15.38
N LYS A 41 12.41 -9.02 15.49
CA LYS A 41 11.07 -9.42 15.01
C LYS A 41 10.76 -8.92 13.59
N LEU A 42 11.79 -8.52 12.83
CA LEU A 42 11.68 -7.93 11.48
C LEU A 42 10.82 -6.66 11.42
N ARG A 43 10.65 -5.98 12.56
CA ARG A 43 9.96 -4.69 12.63
C ARG A 43 10.91 -3.59 12.15
N GLN A 44 10.34 -2.57 11.55
CA GLN A 44 11.10 -1.40 11.09
C GLN A 44 11.67 -0.65 12.29
N GLY A 45 13.00 -0.49 12.35
CA GLY A 45 13.66 0.28 13.38
C GLY A 45 13.32 1.78 13.32
N PRO A 46 13.42 2.52 14.43
CA PRO A 46 13.07 3.94 14.49
C PRO A 46 13.90 4.82 13.54
N ALA A 47 15.14 4.43 13.24
CA ALA A 47 15.99 5.12 12.27
C ALA A 47 15.41 5.06 10.84
N LEU A 48 14.90 3.89 10.46
CA LEU A 48 14.40 3.62 9.11
C LEU A 48 13.00 4.19 8.88
N VAL A 49 12.16 4.23 9.92
CA VAL A 49 10.86 4.94 9.85
C VAL A 49 11.07 6.42 9.55
N ARG A 50 12.01 7.10 10.24
CA ARG A 50 12.33 8.52 9.99
C ARG A 50 12.81 8.75 8.56
N ALA A 51 13.71 7.90 8.07
CA ALA A 51 14.25 8.01 6.71
C ALA A 51 13.16 7.89 5.62
N ARG A 52 12.07 7.14 5.87
CA ARG A 52 11.00 6.92 4.89
C ARG A 52 9.82 7.90 4.98
N ARG A 53 9.66 8.62 6.10
CA ARG A 53 8.60 9.64 6.26
C ARG A 53 8.48 10.60 5.05
N PRO A 54 9.56 11.13 4.46
CA PRO A 54 9.42 12.09 3.36
C PRO A 54 8.91 11.46 2.05
N TYR A 55 9.11 10.17 1.83
CA TYR A 55 8.75 9.50 0.56
C TYR A 55 7.41 8.80 0.61
N LEU A 56 6.92 8.42 1.80
CA LEU A 56 5.61 7.78 1.94
C LEU A 56 4.48 8.64 1.36
N PHE A 57 4.46 9.93 1.70
CA PHE A 57 3.40 10.83 1.20
C PHE A 57 3.56 11.13 -0.30
N LYS A 58 4.79 11.45 -0.73
CA LYS A 58 5.06 11.79 -2.13
C LYS A 58 4.78 10.61 -3.06
N ASN A 59 5.19 9.40 -2.69
CA ASN A 59 4.96 8.19 -3.49
C ASN A 59 3.49 7.75 -3.44
N ALA A 60 2.79 7.94 -2.32
CA ALA A 60 1.36 7.68 -2.25
C ALA A 60 0.59 8.62 -3.17
N LEU A 61 0.95 9.91 -3.19
CA LEU A 61 0.31 10.90 -4.06
C LEU A 61 0.51 10.57 -5.54
N THR A 62 1.74 10.23 -5.95
CA THR A 62 2.01 9.83 -7.34
C THR A 62 1.31 8.52 -7.70
N GLY A 63 1.29 7.55 -6.79
CA GLY A 63 0.56 6.29 -6.97
C GLY A 63 -0.95 6.49 -7.13
N LEU A 64 -1.55 7.36 -6.30
CA LEU A 64 -2.97 7.73 -6.41
C LEU A 64 -3.26 8.46 -7.72
N GLY A 65 -2.39 9.37 -8.16
CA GLY A 65 -2.54 10.05 -9.44
C GLY A 65 -2.51 9.07 -10.61
N LEU A 66 -1.57 8.12 -10.61
CA LEU A 66 -1.48 7.09 -11.64
C LEU A 66 -2.73 6.19 -11.62
N PHE A 67 -3.17 5.77 -10.44
CA PHE A 67 -4.35 4.92 -10.27
C PHE A 67 -5.63 5.62 -10.75
N ALA A 68 -5.80 6.90 -10.42
CA ALA A 68 -6.93 7.70 -10.88
C ALA A 68 -6.92 7.89 -12.41
N LEU A 69 -5.75 8.11 -13.00
CA LEU A 69 -5.63 8.24 -14.45
C LEU A 69 -6.01 6.94 -15.16
N VAL A 70 -5.41 5.81 -14.76
CA VAL A 70 -5.70 4.50 -15.38
C VAL A 70 -7.14 4.09 -15.15
N GLY A 71 -7.63 4.21 -13.91
CA GLY A 71 -9.02 3.93 -13.56
C GLY A 71 -10.02 4.82 -14.31
N GLY A 72 -9.68 6.09 -14.50
CA GLY A 72 -10.48 7.04 -15.26
C GLY A 72 -10.57 6.67 -16.75
N VAL A 73 -9.45 6.32 -17.38
CA VAL A 73 -9.44 5.83 -18.76
C VAL A 73 -10.27 4.55 -18.89
N TYR A 74 -10.07 3.57 -18.00
CA TYR A 74 -10.83 2.33 -17.98
C TYR A 74 -12.34 2.58 -17.85
N TRP A 75 -12.74 3.38 -16.87
CA TRP A 75 -14.14 3.73 -16.64
C TRP A 75 -14.76 4.44 -17.86
N TYR A 76 -14.01 5.39 -18.44
CA TYR A 76 -14.43 6.11 -19.63
C TYR A 76 -14.64 5.17 -20.81
N THR A 77 -13.72 4.22 -21.05
CA THR A 77 -13.85 3.31 -22.19
C THR A 77 -15.11 2.45 -22.11
N ILE A 78 -15.45 1.94 -20.93
CA ILE A 78 -16.70 1.19 -20.74
C ILE A 78 -17.92 2.10 -20.97
N SER A 79 -17.89 3.31 -20.41
CA SER A 79 -19.01 4.26 -20.51
C SER A 79 -19.23 4.76 -21.94
N ALA A 80 -18.15 4.96 -22.70
CA ALA A 80 -18.19 5.48 -24.06
C ALA A 80 -18.58 4.39 -25.08
N VAL A 81 -18.06 3.17 -24.95
CA VAL A 81 -18.40 2.07 -25.86
C VAL A 81 -19.79 1.51 -25.57
N GLY A 82 -20.24 1.52 -24.32
CA GLY A 82 -21.58 1.04 -23.94
C GLY A 82 -22.74 1.90 -24.47
N GLN A 83 -22.45 3.05 -25.09
CA GLN A 83 -23.44 3.94 -25.71
C GLN A 83 -23.60 3.70 -27.23
N ASP A 84 -22.88 2.75 -27.81
CA ASP A 84 -22.97 2.45 -29.23
C ASP A 84 -24.22 1.59 -29.49
N ASP A 85 -25.23 2.17 -30.15
CA ASP A 85 -26.43 1.47 -30.59
C ASP A 85 -26.06 0.65 -31.84
N PHE A 86 -25.82 -0.65 -31.68
CA PHE A 86 -25.39 -1.61 -32.71
C PHE A 86 -26.40 -1.83 -33.86
N GLU A 87 -27.17 -0.82 -34.25
CA GLU A 87 -28.26 -0.89 -35.23
C GLU A 87 -27.79 -1.22 -36.65
N ASP A 88 -26.53 -0.95 -36.99
CA ASP A 88 -25.95 -1.29 -38.30
C ASP A 88 -25.51 -2.77 -38.39
N VAL A 89 -25.44 -3.48 -37.25
CA VAL A 89 -25.06 -4.89 -37.21
C VAL A 89 -26.30 -5.77 -37.42
N LYS A 90 -26.55 -6.12 -38.68
CA LYS A 90 -27.57 -7.09 -39.11
C LYS A 90 -27.21 -8.47 -38.55
N VAL A 91 -27.96 -8.98 -37.57
CA VAL A 91 -27.81 -10.35 -37.08
C VAL A 91 -28.63 -11.27 -38.02
N PRO A 92 -27.99 -12.14 -38.81
CA PRO A 92 -28.75 -13.09 -39.63
C PRO A 92 -29.39 -14.16 -38.75
N ASP A 93 -30.71 -14.34 -38.87
CA ASP A 93 -31.53 -15.25 -38.04
C ASP A 93 -31.18 -16.74 -38.13
N ALA A 94 -30.33 -17.14 -39.08
CA ALA A 94 -29.92 -18.53 -39.26
C ALA A 94 -28.39 -18.67 -39.37
N PRO A 95 -27.77 -19.64 -38.65
CA PRO A 95 -26.35 -19.92 -38.80
C PRO A 95 -26.04 -20.31 -40.26
N ARG A 96 -25.01 -19.68 -40.84
CA ARG A 96 -24.54 -19.98 -42.20
C ARG A 96 -24.28 -21.48 -42.33
N GLN A 97 -25.09 -22.17 -43.12
CA GLN A 97 -24.81 -23.55 -43.49
C GLN A 97 -23.49 -23.60 -44.26
N ALA A 98 -22.55 -24.41 -43.79
CA ALA A 98 -21.27 -24.62 -44.45
C ALA A 98 -21.54 -25.10 -45.88
N SER A 99 -21.10 -24.30 -46.86
CA SER A 99 -21.14 -24.64 -48.27
C SER A 99 -20.57 -26.04 -48.47
N LYS A 100 -21.40 -26.98 -48.93
CA LYS A 100 -20.90 -28.26 -49.44
C LYS A 100 -20.16 -27.95 -50.73
N ALA A 101 -18.83 -28.04 -50.68
CA ALA A 101 -17.97 -28.05 -51.85
C ALA A 101 -18.49 -29.11 -52.84
N LYS A 102 -18.68 -28.68 -54.09
CA LYS A 102 -19.00 -29.55 -55.23
C LYS A 102 -17.75 -29.74 -56.06
#